data_AF-A0A3Q2WEA9-F1
#
_entry.id   AF-A0A3Q2WEA9-F1
#
_cell.length_a   1.000
_cell.length_b   1.000
_cell.length_c   1.000
_cell.angle_alpha   90.00
_cell.angle_beta   90.00
_cell.angle_gamma   90.00
#
_symmetry.space_group_name_H-M   'P 1'
#
loop_
_entity.id
_entity.type
_entity.pdbx_description
1 polymer ?
#
loop_
_entity_poly.entity_id
_entity_poly.type
_entity_poly.pdbx_seq_one_letter_code
_entity_poly.pdbx_strand_id
1 'polypeptide(L)'
;FGALLSSLLLLSHLLPPPVYVLHSVTKSSFSLPDPLSAPKVHCWCSSYPNVTLCTWPKPPHFPTTHYIATYSERHNQASTKECHLLPPGSSSSEKFWICQLPNLKLLTDYIINITAVHSGRSSSHLTSFMLEDIVKPDPPVDVRVSPTNNRKLLVEWSPPPTWTNLAIFPLKYQIIYQWENKGIRRSVNLGPYENTTVELKALTPGRPYLFQVCARELLGLGKCSDWSMPVKITIPRKRL
;
A
#
# COMPACT_ATOMS: atom_id res chain seq x y z
N PHE A 1 -77.03 38.96 -41.35
CA PHE A 1 -77.96 38.24 -40.46
C PHE A 1 -77.68 36.75 -40.56
N GLY A 2 -77.38 36.08 -39.43
CA GLY A 2 -77.24 34.61 -39.31
C GLY A 2 -75.90 34.05 -39.80
N ALA A 3 -74.90 33.69 -38.98
CA ALA A 3 -74.81 32.79 -37.82
C ALA A 3 -74.61 31.29 -38.15
N LEU A 4 -73.37 30.82 -37.87
CA LEU A 4 -72.98 29.59 -37.13
C LEU A 4 -73.23 28.24 -37.85
N LEU A 5 -72.42 27.16 -37.76
CA LEU A 5 -71.32 26.72 -36.88
C LEU A 5 -70.62 25.49 -37.54
N SER A 6 -69.49 25.04 -36.98
CA SER A 6 -68.95 23.64 -37.04
C SER A 6 -68.21 23.23 -38.33
N SER A 7 -67.08 22.50 -38.38
CA SER A 7 -66.20 21.86 -37.41
C SER A 7 -64.99 21.25 -38.17
N LEU A 8 -63.79 21.43 -37.63
CA LEU A 8 -62.62 20.52 -37.59
C LEU A 8 -61.99 19.88 -38.85
N LEU A 9 -60.65 19.96 -38.84
CA LEU A 9 -59.59 19.19 -39.56
C LEU A 9 -59.14 19.74 -40.93
N LEU A 10 -57.91 20.28 -41.01
CA LEU A 10 -56.75 19.49 -41.45
C LEU A 10 -55.42 20.23 -41.24
N LEU A 11 -54.38 19.41 -41.05
CA LEU A 11 -52.96 19.69 -40.89
C LEU A 11 -52.40 20.77 -41.83
N SER A 12 -51.48 21.61 -41.33
CA SER A 12 -50.07 21.66 -41.77
C SER A 12 -49.35 22.93 -41.30
N HIS A 13 -48.06 22.78 -40.99
CA HIS A 13 -47.03 23.82 -40.90
C HIS A 13 -46.87 24.61 -39.60
N LEU A 14 -46.15 24.03 -38.63
CA LEU A 14 -45.17 24.78 -37.82
C LEU A 14 -43.98 23.86 -37.48
N LEU A 15 -43.02 23.74 -38.42
CA LEU A 15 -41.68 23.22 -38.12
C LEU A 15 -40.84 24.37 -37.53
N PRO A 16 -40.23 24.22 -36.34
CA PRO A 16 -39.21 25.16 -35.87
C PRO A 16 -37.87 24.93 -36.61
N PRO A 17 -37.02 25.98 -36.73
CA PRO A 17 -35.75 25.91 -37.46
C PRO A 17 -34.71 25.02 -36.77
N PRO A 18 -33.66 24.57 -37.49
CA PRO A 18 -32.68 23.62 -36.95
C PRO A 18 -31.88 24.21 -35.79
N VAL A 19 -31.78 23.45 -34.72
CA VAL A 19 -30.92 23.74 -33.56
C VAL A 19 -29.47 23.52 -33.98
N TYR A 20 -28.66 24.57 -34.03
CA TYR A 20 -27.21 24.45 -34.13
C TYR A 20 -26.67 23.98 -32.79
N VAL A 21 -26.19 22.74 -32.72
CA VAL A 21 -25.48 22.19 -31.57
C VAL A 21 -24.08 22.80 -31.54
N LEU A 22 -23.84 23.75 -30.65
CA LEU A 22 -22.49 24.16 -30.26
C LEU A 22 -21.88 23.03 -29.41
N HIS A 23 -21.01 22.24 -30.01
CA HIS A 23 -20.15 21.34 -29.24
C HIS A 23 -19.25 22.18 -28.35
N SER A 24 -19.52 22.21 -27.05
CA SER A 24 -18.57 22.70 -26.07
C SER A 24 -17.37 21.74 -26.08
N VAL A 25 -16.29 22.16 -26.72
CA VAL A 25 -14.99 21.53 -26.50
C VAL A 25 -14.61 21.87 -25.07
N THR A 26 -14.90 20.96 -24.14
CA THR A 26 -14.31 20.99 -22.81
C THR A 26 -12.82 20.81 -22.99
N LYS A 27 -12.10 21.94 -23.02
CA LYS A 27 -10.66 21.97 -22.87
C LYS A 27 -10.39 21.36 -21.50
N SER A 28 -10.00 20.09 -21.46
CA SER A 28 -9.51 19.45 -20.25
C SER A 28 -8.27 20.25 -19.83
N SER A 29 -8.47 21.17 -18.90
CA SER A 29 -7.37 21.81 -18.19
C SER A 29 -6.70 20.70 -17.41
N PHE A 30 -5.66 20.10 -17.99
CA PHE A 30 -4.60 19.51 -17.19
C PHE A 30 -4.03 20.66 -16.37
N SER A 31 -4.56 20.87 -15.18
CA SER A 31 -3.89 21.66 -14.16
C SER A 31 -2.57 20.96 -13.91
N LEU A 32 -1.46 21.59 -14.31
CA LEU A 32 -0.14 21.22 -13.79
C LEU A 32 -0.26 21.13 -12.26
N PRO A 33 0.26 20.07 -11.61
CA PRO A 33 0.33 20.03 -10.16
C PRO A 33 1.00 21.32 -9.69
N ASP A 34 0.39 22.01 -8.74
CA ASP A 34 0.97 23.20 -8.13
C ASP A 34 2.41 22.85 -7.69
N PRO A 35 3.45 23.58 -8.12
CA PRO A 35 4.83 23.32 -7.69
C PRO A 35 5.02 23.39 -6.16
N LEU A 36 4.04 23.91 -5.42
CA LEU A 36 4.00 23.94 -3.95
C LEU A 36 3.15 22.82 -3.32
N SER A 37 2.55 21.92 -4.10
CA SER A 37 1.70 20.86 -3.56
C SER A 37 2.51 20.01 -2.57
N ALA A 38 2.01 19.95 -1.34
CA ALA A 38 2.63 19.22 -0.25
C ALA A 38 3.00 17.78 -0.65
N PRO A 39 4.22 17.31 -0.32
CA PRO A 39 4.61 15.95 -0.65
C PRO A 39 3.71 14.96 0.09
N LYS A 40 3.21 13.94 -0.62
CA LYS A 40 2.52 12.82 0.03
C LYS A 40 3.54 12.00 0.82
N VAL A 41 3.51 12.14 2.14
CA VAL A 41 4.37 11.39 3.05
C VAL A 41 3.79 9.99 3.27
N HIS A 42 4.65 8.98 3.18
CA HIS A 42 4.30 7.58 3.48
C HIS A 42 5.18 7.06 4.60
N CYS A 43 4.57 6.68 5.72
CA CYS A 43 5.25 6.15 6.90
C CYS A 43 4.92 4.66 7.12
N TRP A 44 5.91 3.87 7.54
CA TRP A 44 5.76 2.47 7.93
C TRP A 44 6.84 2.04 8.92
N CYS A 45 6.58 0.95 9.64
CA CYS A 45 7.54 0.35 10.55
C CYS A 45 7.70 -1.14 10.24
N SER A 46 8.82 -1.49 9.58
CA SER A 46 9.15 -2.89 9.25
C SER A 46 10.02 -3.60 10.28
N SER A 47 10.54 -2.87 11.26
CA SER A 47 11.43 -3.38 12.31
C SER A 47 10.94 -2.97 13.70
N TYR A 48 9.62 -3.08 13.96
CA TYR A 48 9.03 -2.66 15.23
C TYR A 48 9.72 -3.36 16.42
N PRO A 49 9.99 -2.64 17.54
CA PRO A 49 9.70 -1.23 17.83
C PRO A 49 10.87 -0.28 17.52
N ASN A 50 11.86 -0.72 16.73
CA ASN A 50 13.15 -0.04 16.60
C ASN A 50 13.04 1.31 15.87
N VAL A 51 12.73 1.28 14.57
CA VAL A 51 12.69 2.48 13.73
C VAL A 51 11.46 2.49 12.84
N THR A 52 10.81 3.66 12.78
CA THR A 52 9.77 3.98 11.79
C THR A 52 10.41 4.80 10.68
N LEU A 53 10.06 4.48 9.43
CA LEU A 53 10.55 5.19 8.25
C LEU A 53 9.40 5.98 7.64
N CYS A 54 9.63 7.26 7.38
CA CYS A 54 8.73 8.11 6.60
C CYS A 54 9.44 8.57 5.33
N THR A 55 8.75 8.54 4.20
CA THR A 55 9.33 8.92 2.90
C THR A 55 8.44 9.84 2.11
N TRP A 56 9.07 10.68 1.28
CA TRP A 56 8.40 11.52 0.31
C TRP A 56 9.25 11.71 -0.94
N PRO A 57 8.62 11.90 -2.12
CA PRO A 57 9.35 12.08 -3.37
C PRO A 57 10.14 13.39 -3.37
N LYS A 58 11.24 13.38 -4.12
CA LYS A 58 11.93 14.60 -4.54
C LYS A 58 10.99 15.44 -5.39
N PRO A 59 10.95 16.78 -5.22
CA PRO A 59 10.06 17.62 -6.00
C PRO A 59 10.49 17.67 -7.47
N PRO A 60 9.53 17.81 -8.40
CA PRO A 60 9.77 17.65 -9.84
C PRO A 60 10.62 18.78 -10.45
N HIS A 61 10.67 19.96 -9.83
CA HIS A 61 11.39 21.13 -10.34
C HIS A 61 12.47 21.61 -9.35
N PHE A 62 13.70 21.77 -9.84
CA PHE A 62 14.82 22.37 -9.12
C PHE A 62 14.65 23.90 -9.04
N PRO A 63 15.12 24.57 -7.95
CA PRO A 63 15.98 24.05 -6.89
C PRO A 63 15.31 24.06 -5.51
N THR A 64 14.88 22.90 -4.98
CA THR A 64 14.62 22.79 -3.54
C THR A 64 15.92 22.93 -2.76
N THR A 65 15.97 23.93 -1.89
CA THR A 65 17.09 24.20 -1.00
C THR A 65 16.82 23.46 0.30
N HIS A 66 17.16 22.17 0.36
CA HIS A 66 16.98 21.23 1.50
C HIS A 66 15.56 21.06 2.08
N TYR A 67 15.38 19.96 2.80
CA TYR A 67 14.17 19.67 3.58
C TYR A 67 14.51 19.75 5.06
N ILE A 68 13.55 20.22 5.84
CA ILE A 68 13.55 20.11 7.29
C ILE A 68 12.39 19.19 7.66
N ALA A 69 12.65 18.16 8.46
CA ALA A 69 11.63 17.24 8.93
C ALA A 69 11.67 17.20 10.45
N THR A 70 10.54 17.51 11.08
CA THR A 70 10.39 17.44 12.53
C THR A 70 9.19 16.59 12.90
N TYR A 71 9.17 16.09 14.11
CA TYR A 71 8.07 15.30 14.64
C TYR A 71 7.83 15.57 16.12
N SER A 72 6.58 15.42 16.55
CA SER A 72 6.18 15.61 17.94
C SER A 72 4.97 14.74 18.27
N GLU A 73 4.77 14.44 19.55
CA GLU A 73 3.51 13.88 20.04
C GLU A 73 2.42 14.97 19.93
N ARG A 74 1.21 14.64 19.46
CA ARG A 74 0.14 15.65 19.25
C ARG A 74 -0.17 16.45 20.52
N HIS A 75 -0.15 15.81 21.69
CA HIS A 75 -0.42 16.46 22.97
C HIS A 75 0.79 17.22 23.55
N ASN A 76 1.99 17.09 22.96
CA ASN A 76 3.23 17.69 23.45
C ASN A 76 4.05 18.29 22.30
N GLN A 77 3.44 19.21 21.56
CA GLN A 77 4.10 19.91 20.44
C GLN A 77 5.28 20.79 20.89
N ALA A 78 5.33 21.17 22.17
CA ALA A 78 6.47 21.89 22.75
C ALA A 78 7.76 21.06 22.72
N SER A 79 7.66 19.73 22.72
CA SER A 79 8.78 18.79 22.62
C SER A 79 8.97 18.28 21.19
N THR A 80 9.15 19.22 20.25
CA THR A 80 9.41 18.88 18.85
C THR A 80 10.84 18.38 18.67
N LYS A 81 11.01 17.27 17.95
CA LYS A 81 12.30 16.64 17.65
C LYS A 81 12.59 16.75 16.16
N GLU A 82 13.86 16.92 15.82
CA GLU A 82 14.31 16.80 14.43
C GLU A 82 14.43 15.33 14.01
N CYS A 83 14.05 15.05 12.77
CA CYS A 83 14.20 13.73 12.21
C CYS A 83 15.59 13.54 11.60
N HIS A 84 16.15 12.33 11.70
CA HIS A 84 17.35 11.96 10.97
C HIS A 84 17.02 11.76 9.48
N LEU A 85 17.40 12.76 8.67
CA LEU A 85 17.11 12.82 7.23
C LEU A 85 18.22 12.17 6.40
N LEU A 86 17.83 11.23 5.54
CA LEU A 86 18.70 10.65 4.52
C LEU A 86 18.27 11.17 3.14
N PRO A 87 19.19 11.77 2.36
CA PRO A 87 18.89 12.26 1.03
C PRO A 87 18.67 11.11 0.03
N PRO A 88 17.92 11.35 -1.06
CA PRO A 88 17.81 10.38 -2.15
C PRO A 88 19.18 10.06 -2.75
N GLY A 89 19.42 8.78 -3.07
CA GLY A 89 20.64 8.33 -3.73
C GLY A 89 20.85 8.97 -5.11
N SER A 90 22.10 8.95 -5.59
CA SER A 90 22.46 9.48 -6.92
C SER A 90 22.06 8.55 -8.08
N SER A 91 21.58 7.33 -7.78
CA SER A 91 21.09 6.37 -8.76
C SER A 91 19.64 6.67 -9.15
N SER A 92 19.28 6.40 -10.41
CA SER A 92 17.96 6.73 -10.97
C SER A 92 16.77 6.02 -10.29
N SER A 93 17.02 5.03 -9.43
CA SER A 93 16.03 4.26 -8.69
C SER A 93 15.59 4.90 -7.37
N GLU A 94 16.41 5.74 -6.74
CA GLU A 94 16.14 6.29 -5.42
C GLU A 94 15.73 7.76 -5.50
N LYS A 95 14.43 8.00 -5.62
CA LYS A 95 13.87 9.36 -5.79
C LYS A 95 13.23 9.93 -4.53
N PHE A 96 13.47 9.33 -3.37
CA PHE A 96 12.76 9.65 -2.12
C PHE A 96 13.71 10.10 -1.02
N TRP A 97 13.29 11.09 -0.24
CA TRP A 97 13.88 11.38 1.06
C TRP A 97 13.40 10.37 2.10
N ILE A 98 14.23 10.06 3.07
CA ILE A 98 13.88 9.15 4.17
C ILE A 98 14.09 9.90 5.49
N CYS A 99 13.08 9.84 6.34
CA CYS A 99 13.11 10.31 7.72
C CYS A 99 13.03 9.09 8.65
N GLN A 100 14.03 8.93 9.51
CA GLN A 100 14.08 7.86 10.52
C GLN A 100 13.58 8.38 11.87
N LEU A 101 12.56 7.71 12.40
CA LEU A 101 11.90 8.04 13.66
C LEU A 101 12.09 6.87 14.64
N PRO A 102 13.11 6.93 15.52
CA PRO A 102 13.40 5.84 16.44
C PRO A 102 12.48 5.85 17.68
N ASN A 103 12.22 4.67 18.23
CA ASN A 103 11.61 4.49 19.56
C ASN A 103 10.26 5.21 19.76
N LEU A 104 9.38 5.15 18.76
CA LEU A 104 8.01 5.66 18.89
C LEU A 104 7.19 4.78 19.83
N LYS A 105 6.23 5.39 20.53
CA LYS A 105 5.33 4.70 21.46
C LYS A 105 4.06 4.26 20.75
N LEU A 106 3.49 3.14 21.19
CA LEU A 106 2.12 2.77 20.82
C LEU A 106 1.09 3.73 21.42
N LEU A 107 -0.12 3.75 20.87
CA LEU A 107 -1.26 4.52 21.38
C LEU A 107 -0.97 6.02 21.46
N THR A 108 -0.02 6.49 20.65
CA THR A 108 0.45 7.88 20.64
C THR A 108 0.33 8.42 19.22
N ASP A 109 -0.45 9.47 19.04
CA ASP A 109 -0.59 10.14 17.74
C ASP A 109 0.59 11.10 17.53
N TYR A 110 1.43 10.74 16.56
CA TYR A 110 2.60 11.52 16.17
C TYR A 110 2.24 12.42 15.00
N ILE A 111 2.67 13.68 15.07
CA ILE A 111 2.61 14.62 13.97
C ILE A 111 4.01 14.73 13.40
N ILE A 112 4.15 14.56 12.08
CA ILE A 112 5.37 14.84 11.32
C ILE A 112 5.14 16.06 10.44
N ASN A 113 6.08 17.00 10.49
CA ASN A 113 6.10 18.22 9.71
C ASN A 113 7.27 18.18 8.72
N ILE A 114 6.95 18.18 7.42
CA ILE A 114 7.92 18.25 6.34
C ILE A 114 7.91 19.65 5.76
N THR A 115 8.98 20.40 5.96
CA THR A 115 9.15 21.75 5.43
C THR A 115 10.13 21.74 4.27
N ALA A 116 9.65 22.07 3.07
CA ALA A 116 10.47 22.34 1.90
C ALA A 116 10.97 23.79 1.95
N VAL A 117 12.28 23.99 1.95
CA VAL A 117 12.88 25.33 1.96
C VAL A 117 13.39 25.66 0.56
N HIS A 118 13.14 26.88 0.12
CA HIS A 118 13.59 27.45 -1.15
C HIS A 118 14.15 28.85 -0.87
N SER A 119 14.96 29.39 -1.78
CA SER A 119 15.57 30.72 -1.67
C SER A 119 14.53 31.83 -1.41
N GLY A 120 14.24 32.10 -0.14
CA GLY A 120 13.26 33.10 0.32
C GLY A 120 11.83 32.59 0.55
N ARG A 121 11.52 31.29 0.38
CA ARG A 121 10.17 30.73 0.62
C ARG A 121 10.23 29.35 1.25
N SER A 122 9.32 29.07 2.19
CA SER A 122 9.11 27.73 2.74
C SER A 122 7.67 27.27 2.55
N SER A 123 7.47 25.96 2.39
CA SER A 123 6.15 25.32 2.42
C SER A 123 6.22 24.11 3.34
N SER A 124 5.24 23.97 4.24
CA SER A 124 5.18 22.88 5.21
C SER A 124 3.98 21.97 4.96
N HIS A 125 4.19 20.67 5.20
CA HIS A 125 3.14 19.67 5.19
C HIS A 125 3.13 18.89 6.49
N LEU A 126 1.97 18.87 7.14
CA LEU A 126 1.73 18.11 8.36
C LEU A 126 0.94 16.86 8.02
N THR A 127 1.42 15.72 8.51
CA THR A 127 0.64 14.48 8.56
C THR A 127 0.75 13.86 9.93
N SER A 128 -0.21 13.01 10.30
CA SER A 128 -0.18 12.32 11.58
C SER A 128 -0.46 10.84 11.43
N PHE A 129 0.07 10.05 12.36
CA PHE A 129 -0.08 8.61 12.38
C PHE A 129 0.11 8.06 13.80
N MET A 130 -0.45 6.89 14.05
CA MET A 130 -0.14 6.08 15.22
C MET A 130 0.72 4.89 14.80
N LEU A 131 1.68 4.49 15.65
CA LEU A 131 2.65 3.45 15.32
C LEU A 131 1.95 2.12 14.98
N GLU A 132 0.95 1.74 15.77
CA GLU A 132 0.12 0.54 15.60
C GLU A 132 -0.58 0.45 14.25
N ASP A 133 -0.86 1.57 13.56
CA ASP A 133 -1.55 1.56 12.27
C ASP A 133 -0.58 1.32 11.10
N ILE A 134 0.70 1.60 11.32
CA ILE A 134 1.74 1.62 10.29
C ILE A 134 2.78 0.50 10.45
N VAL A 135 2.64 -0.38 11.44
CA VAL A 135 3.43 -1.61 11.53
C VAL A 135 3.19 -2.45 10.27
N LYS A 136 4.26 -2.74 9.55
CA LYS A 136 4.25 -3.55 8.34
C LYS A 136 5.60 -4.26 8.23
N PRO A 137 5.74 -5.50 8.72
CA PRO A 137 6.97 -6.27 8.58
C PRO A 137 7.41 -6.38 7.12
N ASP A 138 8.66 -6.77 6.89
CA ASP A 138 9.10 -7.18 5.55
C ASP A 138 8.54 -8.59 5.19
N PRO A 139 8.56 -9.00 3.92
CA PRO A 139 8.13 -10.34 3.52
C PRO A 139 9.00 -11.44 4.18
N PRO A 140 8.43 -12.60 4.55
CA PRO A 140 9.21 -13.77 4.92
C PRO A 140 10.22 -14.14 3.84
N VAL A 141 11.37 -14.67 4.26
CA VAL A 141 12.46 -15.09 3.37
C VAL A 141 12.59 -16.61 3.35
N ASP A 142 13.39 -17.15 2.44
CA ASP A 142 13.67 -18.58 2.33
C ASP A 142 12.42 -19.48 2.24
N VAL A 143 11.38 -18.99 1.56
CA VAL A 143 10.14 -19.76 1.39
C VAL A 143 10.41 -20.99 0.52
N ARG A 144 10.14 -22.17 1.07
CA ARG A 144 10.31 -23.47 0.44
C ARG A 144 9.02 -24.26 0.52
N VAL A 145 8.75 -25.04 -0.51
CA VAL A 145 7.61 -25.96 -0.52
C VAL A 145 8.12 -27.32 -0.99
N SER A 146 7.84 -28.36 -0.21
CA SER A 146 8.28 -29.73 -0.51
C SER A 146 7.13 -30.73 -0.32
N PRO A 147 7.04 -31.79 -1.14
CA PRO A 147 6.01 -32.81 -0.97
C PRO A 147 6.42 -33.77 0.14
N THR A 148 5.58 -33.90 1.18
CA THR A 148 5.77 -34.91 2.22
C THR A 148 5.10 -36.23 1.87
N ASN A 149 4.02 -36.18 1.08
CA ASN A 149 3.34 -37.34 0.50
C ASN A 149 2.49 -36.88 -0.71
N ASN A 150 1.78 -37.80 -1.37
CA ASN A 150 1.04 -37.58 -2.60
C ASN A 150 -0.16 -36.62 -2.52
N ARG A 151 -0.48 -36.06 -1.34
CA ARG A 151 -1.56 -35.06 -1.16
C ARG A 151 -1.21 -34.02 -0.10
N LYS A 152 0.06 -33.95 0.28
CA LYS A 152 0.56 -33.13 1.38
C LYS A 152 1.80 -32.36 0.95
N LEU A 153 1.83 -31.08 1.27
CA LEU A 153 3.01 -30.23 1.08
C LEU A 153 3.41 -29.66 2.44
N LEU A 154 4.70 -29.70 2.73
CA LEU A 154 5.30 -28.91 3.79
C LEU A 154 5.71 -27.57 3.19
N VAL A 155 5.21 -26.48 3.77
CA VAL A 155 5.62 -25.11 3.46
C VAL A 155 6.46 -24.62 4.63
N GLU A 156 7.63 -24.08 4.33
CA GLU A 156 8.61 -23.61 5.32
C GLU A 156 9.11 -22.24 4.89
N TRP A 157 9.44 -21.38 5.85
CA TRP A 157 10.00 -20.06 5.60
C TRP A 157 10.89 -19.65 6.78
N SER A 158 11.53 -18.49 6.66
CA SER A 158 12.20 -17.80 7.75
C SER A 158 11.55 -16.44 7.99
N PRO A 159 11.56 -15.94 9.24
CA PRO A 159 11.09 -14.58 9.53
C PRO A 159 11.91 -13.53 8.77
N PRO A 160 11.38 -12.32 8.55
CA PRO A 160 12.12 -11.26 7.89
C PRO A 160 13.35 -10.87 8.73
N PRO A 161 14.56 -10.78 8.17
CA PRO A 161 15.77 -10.45 8.94
C PRO A 161 15.74 -9.08 9.62
N THR A 162 14.91 -8.16 9.12
CA THR A 162 14.68 -6.82 9.71
C THR A 162 13.85 -6.87 11.00
N TRP A 163 13.17 -7.98 11.27
CA TRP A 163 12.36 -8.19 12.48
C TRP A 163 13.16 -8.98 13.52
N THR A 164 14.00 -8.28 14.28
CA THR A 164 15.06 -8.91 15.09
C THR A 164 14.61 -9.41 16.47
N ASN A 165 13.43 -9.03 16.94
CA ASN A 165 13.00 -9.29 18.34
C ASN A 165 11.74 -10.15 18.41
N LEU A 166 11.79 -11.35 17.82
CA LEU A 166 10.65 -12.28 17.75
C LEU A 166 10.17 -12.75 19.12
N ALA A 167 11.08 -12.97 20.07
CA ALA A 167 10.73 -13.43 21.41
C ALA A 167 9.81 -12.46 22.18
N ILE A 168 9.92 -11.16 21.91
CA ILE A 168 9.09 -10.11 22.54
C ILE A 168 7.93 -9.71 21.61
N PHE A 169 8.20 -9.65 20.30
CA PHE A 169 7.23 -9.25 19.27
C PHE A 169 7.07 -10.38 18.26
N PRO A 170 6.36 -11.46 18.63
CA PRO A 170 6.16 -12.59 17.75
C PRO A 170 5.40 -12.20 16.48
N LEU A 171 5.66 -12.94 15.41
CA LEU A 171 4.96 -12.80 14.14
C LEU A 171 3.96 -13.95 13.97
N LYS A 172 2.83 -13.64 13.35
CA LYS A 172 1.91 -14.60 12.74
C LYS A 172 2.01 -14.52 11.22
N TYR A 173 1.61 -15.60 10.55
CA TYR A 173 1.80 -15.71 9.10
C TYR A 173 0.48 -16.00 8.40
N GLN A 174 0.38 -15.59 7.15
CA GLN A 174 -0.70 -15.99 6.27
C GLN A 174 -0.09 -16.59 5.01
N ILE A 175 -0.64 -17.72 4.56
CA ILE A 175 -0.27 -18.36 3.30
C ILE A 175 -1.40 -18.16 2.32
N ILE A 176 -1.08 -17.75 1.10
CA ILE A 176 -1.98 -17.86 -0.05
C ILE A 176 -1.45 -18.89 -1.02
N TYR A 177 -2.36 -19.64 -1.62
CA TYR A 177 -2.02 -20.57 -2.67
C TYR A 177 -3.14 -20.72 -3.69
N GLN A 178 -2.75 -20.97 -4.94
CA GLN A 178 -3.67 -21.15 -6.06
C GLN A 178 -3.04 -22.03 -7.14
N TRP A 179 -3.85 -22.62 -8.01
CA TRP A 179 -3.33 -23.17 -9.26
C TRP A 179 -2.77 -22.05 -10.13
N GLU A 180 -1.67 -22.34 -10.82
CA GLU A 180 -1.01 -21.39 -11.72
C GLU A 180 -1.97 -20.86 -12.79
N ASN A 181 -2.78 -21.76 -13.38
CA ASN A 181 -3.70 -21.43 -14.45
C ASN A 181 -5.16 -21.44 -13.95
N LYS A 182 -5.74 -20.24 -13.78
CA LYS A 182 -7.17 -20.03 -13.41
C LYS A 182 -7.59 -20.71 -12.09
N GLY A 183 -6.67 -20.80 -11.13
CA GLY A 183 -6.97 -21.33 -9.80
C GLY A 183 -7.74 -20.34 -8.93
N ILE A 184 -8.62 -20.86 -8.07
CA ILE A 184 -9.21 -20.07 -6.98
C ILE A 184 -8.14 -19.86 -5.92
N ARG A 185 -7.93 -18.59 -5.53
CA ARG A 185 -7.01 -18.24 -4.44
C ARG A 185 -7.58 -18.74 -3.12
N ARG A 186 -6.79 -19.54 -2.42
CA ARG A 186 -7.07 -20.04 -1.07
C ARG A 186 -6.11 -19.39 -0.09
N SER A 187 -6.55 -19.23 1.15
CA SER A 187 -5.74 -18.65 2.22
C SER A 187 -5.79 -19.49 3.48
N VAL A 188 -4.68 -19.54 4.20
CA VAL A 188 -4.56 -20.15 5.53
C VAL A 188 -3.92 -19.11 6.46
N ASN A 189 -4.59 -18.78 7.55
CA ASN A 189 -4.01 -17.96 8.61
C ASN A 189 -3.32 -18.88 9.62
N LEU A 190 -2.08 -18.57 9.94
CA LEU A 190 -1.23 -19.32 10.86
C LEU A 190 -0.92 -18.44 12.06
N GLY A 191 -1.41 -18.88 13.21
CA GLY A 191 -1.24 -18.22 14.49
C GLY A 191 -2.00 -19.00 15.57
N PRO A 192 -1.74 -18.76 16.86
CA PRO A 192 -0.84 -17.72 17.38
C PRO A 192 0.64 -18.12 17.48
N TYR A 193 1.01 -19.32 17.03
CA TYR A 193 2.37 -19.85 17.22
C TYR A 193 3.35 -19.37 16.14
N GLU A 194 4.60 -19.13 16.53
CA GLU A 194 5.73 -18.70 15.68
C GLU A 194 6.16 -19.75 14.64
N ASN A 195 5.39 -20.82 14.46
CA ASN A 195 5.76 -21.90 13.56
C ASN A 195 6.01 -21.35 12.16
N THR A 196 7.25 -21.47 11.72
CA THR A 196 7.69 -21.10 10.37
C THR A 196 7.51 -22.25 9.37
N THR A 197 6.68 -23.23 9.75
CA THR A 197 6.39 -24.43 8.97
C THR A 197 4.91 -24.80 9.08
N VAL A 198 4.32 -25.31 8.00
CA VAL A 198 2.98 -25.89 8.03
C VAL A 198 2.82 -27.02 7.00
N GLU A 199 2.11 -28.08 7.39
CA GLU A 199 1.69 -29.13 6.46
C GLU A 199 0.30 -28.80 5.89
N LEU A 200 0.24 -28.49 4.60
CA LEU A 200 -0.99 -28.33 3.85
C LEU A 200 -1.47 -29.67 3.28
N LYS A 201 -2.73 -30.02 3.54
CA LYS A 201 -3.34 -31.31 3.17
C LYS A 201 -4.37 -31.13 2.05
N ALA A 202 -4.80 -32.27 1.48
CA ALA A 202 -5.87 -32.34 0.49
C ALA A 202 -5.60 -31.54 -0.81
N LEU A 203 -4.34 -31.50 -1.24
CA LEU A 203 -3.93 -30.89 -2.50
C LEU A 203 -4.03 -31.87 -3.67
N THR A 204 -4.28 -31.35 -4.87
CA THR A 204 -4.53 -32.15 -6.08
C THR A 204 -3.23 -32.45 -6.83
N PRO A 205 -2.87 -33.73 -7.05
CA PRO A 205 -1.65 -34.09 -7.78
C PRO A 205 -1.67 -33.74 -9.27
N GLY A 206 -0.48 -33.50 -9.82
CA GLY A 206 -0.25 -33.26 -11.25
C GLY A 206 -0.69 -31.88 -11.75
N ARG A 207 -0.95 -30.92 -10.86
CA ARG A 207 -1.19 -29.51 -11.21
C ARG A 207 -0.17 -28.61 -10.51
N PRO A 208 0.38 -27.59 -11.19
CA PRO A 208 1.24 -26.61 -10.56
C PRO A 208 0.45 -25.66 -9.66
N TYR A 209 0.99 -25.43 -8.47
CA TYR A 209 0.53 -24.45 -7.49
C TYR A 209 1.56 -23.33 -7.34
N LEU A 210 1.08 -22.13 -7.03
CA LEU A 210 1.89 -21.01 -6.56
C LEU A 210 1.58 -20.76 -5.09
N PHE A 211 2.61 -20.69 -4.25
CA PHE A 211 2.52 -20.40 -2.82
C PHE A 211 3.20 -19.08 -2.50
N GLN A 212 2.60 -18.27 -1.64
CA GLN A 212 3.21 -17.07 -1.08
C GLN A 212 2.87 -16.96 0.40
N VAL A 213 3.77 -16.36 1.17
CA VAL A 213 3.61 -16.15 2.61
C VAL A 213 3.75 -14.66 2.90
N CYS A 214 2.93 -14.12 3.81
CA CYS A 214 3.13 -12.79 4.39
C CYS A 214 3.23 -12.90 5.91
N ALA A 215 3.96 -11.95 6.52
CA ALA A 215 4.17 -11.83 7.95
C ALA A 215 3.33 -10.69 8.50
N ARG A 216 2.80 -10.85 9.71
CA ARG A 216 2.09 -9.81 10.46
C ARG A 216 2.49 -9.92 11.92
N GLU A 217 2.53 -8.79 12.62
CA GLU A 217 2.66 -8.79 14.07
C GLU A 217 1.53 -9.62 14.73
N LEU A 218 1.85 -10.38 15.78
CA LEU A 218 0.95 -11.38 16.38
C LEU A 218 -0.38 -10.79 16.88
N LEU A 219 -0.34 -9.65 17.58
CA LEU A 219 -1.52 -8.95 18.08
C LEU A 219 -2.33 -8.29 16.96
N GLY A 220 -1.79 -8.23 15.75
CA GLY A 220 -2.46 -7.74 14.57
C GLY A 220 -2.24 -6.25 14.33
N LEU A 221 -1.21 -5.66 14.94
CA LEU A 221 -0.81 -4.29 14.66
C LEU A 221 -0.54 -4.12 13.16
N GLY A 222 -1.09 -3.05 12.60
CA GLY A 222 -0.96 -2.63 11.22
C GLY A 222 -1.43 -3.67 10.21
N LYS A 223 -0.58 -3.97 9.23
CA LYS A 223 -0.94 -4.77 8.04
C LYS A 223 0.01 -5.95 7.85
N CYS A 224 -0.41 -6.92 7.03
CA CYS A 224 0.54 -7.93 6.58
C CYS A 224 1.63 -7.27 5.74
N SER A 225 2.81 -7.87 5.75
CA SER A 225 3.87 -7.56 4.81
C SER A 225 3.41 -7.78 3.37
N ASP A 226 4.22 -7.31 2.41
CA ASP A 226 4.03 -7.75 1.04
C ASP A 226 4.22 -9.27 0.95
N TRP A 227 3.54 -9.90 -0.01
CA TRP A 227 3.67 -11.33 -0.21
C TRP A 227 5.10 -11.69 -0.62
N SER A 228 5.63 -12.79 -0.09
CA SER A 228 6.89 -13.37 -0.54
C SER A 228 6.88 -13.63 -2.05
N MET A 229 8.06 -13.86 -2.63
CA MET A 229 8.14 -14.36 -3.99
C MET A 229 7.37 -15.69 -4.13
N PRO A 230 6.63 -15.87 -5.25
CA PRO A 230 5.83 -17.06 -5.45
C PRO A 230 6.70 -18.29 -5.66
N VAL A 231 6.43 -19.34 -4.87
CA VAL A 231 7.06 -20.65 -5.03
C VAL A 231 6.16 -21.56 -5.84
N LYS A 232 6.66 -22.01 -6.99
CA LYS A 232 5.96 -22.94 -7.88
C LYS A 232 6.29 -24.39 -7.51
N ILE A 233 5.26 -25.22 -7.36
CA ILE A 233 5.45 -26.66 -7.14
C ILE A 233 4.33 -27.50 -7.75
N THR A 234 4.66 -28.70 -8.21
CA THR A 234 3.70 -29.71 -8.68
C THR A 234 3.84 -30.97 -7.84
N ILE A 235 2.75 -31.41 -7.22
CA ILE A 235 2.74 -32.70 -6.50
C ILE A 235 2.76 -33.83 -7.53
N PRO A 236 3.72 -34.77 -7.47
CA PRO A 236 3.77 -35.89 -8.42
C PRO A 236 2.52 -36.74 -8.38
N ARG A 237 2.06 -37.23 -9.54
CA ARG A 237 1.05 -38.29 -9.58
C ARG A 237 1.70 -39.59 -9.12
N LYS A 238 0.96 -40.41 -8.36
CA LYS A 238 1.37 -41.79 -8.07
C LYS A 238 1.45 -42.51 -9.42
N ARG A 239 2.62 -43.06 -9.78
CA ARG A 239 2.68 -44.04 -10.87
C ARG A 239 2.03 -45.31 -10.34
N LEU A 240 0.97 -45.76 -11.01
CA LEU A 240 0.32 -47.04 -10.75
C LEU A 240 1.23 -48.17 -11.23
#